data_AF-A0A0E3L2D5-F1
#
_entry.id   AF-A0A0E3L2D5-F1
#
_cell.length_a   1.000
_cell.length_b   1.000
_cell.length_c   1.000
_cell.angle_alpha   90.00
_cell.angle_beta   90.00
_cell.angle_gamma   90.00
#
_symmetry.space_group_name_H-M   'P 1'
#
loop_
_entity.id
_entity.type
_entity.pdbx_description
1 polymer ?
#
loop_
_entity_poly.entity_id
_entity_poly.type
_entity_poly.pdbx_seq_one_letter_code
_entity_poly.pdbx_strand_id
1 'polypeptide(L)'
;MTKKTKSIKIAVVRCDIVSEACPGVGCFKAFNERKSHFEEYDEEAQIIAFFTCGGCSGRRVYRLINALKKYDLDVVHLSSCMLMGDSYPKCPHIDTIRKTIQDAGIKVVEGTHH
;
A
#
# COMPACT_ATOMS: atom_id res chain seq x y z
N MET A 1 27.15 -19.15 7.32
CA MET A 1 26.33 -18.77 6.15
C MET A 1 25.10 -18.07 6.67
N THR A 2 25.08 -16.74 6.65
CA THR A 2 23.93 -15.95 7.08
C THR A 2 22.79 -16.21 6.10
N LYS A 3 21.65 -16.73 6.59
CA LYS A 3 20.42 -16.84 5.79
C LYS A 3 20.09 -15.45 5.29
N LYS A 4 20.16 -15.24 3.97
CA LYS A 4 19.70 -14.02 3.33
C LYS A 4 18.18 -13.98 3.53
N THR A 5 17.71 -13.16 4.46
CA THR A 5 16.28 -12.94 4.67
C THR A 5 15.72 -12.39 3.37
N LYS A 6 14.58 -12.92 2.90
CA LYS A 6 13.95 -12.40 1.68
C LYS A 6 13.54 -10.95 1.93
N SER A 7 14.10 -10.01 1.18
CA SER A 7 13.70 -8.59 1.16
C SER A 7 12.20 -8.47 0.84
N ILE A 8 11.43 -7.94 1.78
CA ILE A 8 9.97 -7.77 1.65
C ILE A 8 9.64 -6.73 0.58
N LYS A 9 8.79 -7.10 -0.38
CA LYS A 9 8.33 -6.19 -1.45
C LYS A 9 6.95 -5.64 -1.12
N ILE A 10 6.87 -4.32 -1.06
CA ILE A 10 5.69 -3.58 -0.60
C ILE A 10 5.11 -2.80 -1.79
N ALA A 11 3.79 -2.81 -1.91
CA ALA A 11 3.06 -1.84 -2.70
C ALA A 11 2.19 -0.96 -1.80
N VAL A 12 1.94 0.29 -2.22
CA VAL A 12 0.99 1.17 -1.53
C VAL A 12 -0.12 1.56 -2.50
N VAL A 13 -1.37 1.33 -2.08
CA VAL A 13 -2.56 1.83 -2.74
C VAL A 13 -2.98 3.14 -2.06
N ARG A 14 -3.22 4.17 -2.87
CA ARG A 14 -3.62 5.50 -2.41
C ARG A 14 -4.98 5.96 -2.92
N CYS A 15 -5.58 6.89 -2.18
CA CYS A 15 -6.77 7.60 -2.61
C CYS A 15 -6.48 8.39 -3.90
N ASP A 16 -7.34 8.23 -4.89
CA ASP A 16 -7.20 8.85 -6.21
C ASP A 16 -7.33 10.37 -6.12
N ILE A 17 -8.36 10.87 -5.44
CA ILE A 17 -8.63 12.29 -5.23
C ILE A 17 -7.47 12.96 -4.49
N VAL A 18 -7.05 12.39 -3.36
CA VAL A 18 -5.96 12.97 -2.56
C VAL A 18 -4.64 12.95 -3.33
N SER A 19 -4.43 11.99 -4.23
CA SER A 19 -3.19 11.90 -5.02
C SER A 19 -2.98 13.07 -5.98
N GLU A 20 -4.04 13.78 -6.37
CA GLU A 20 -3.94 14.94 -7.27
C GLU A 20 -3.16 16.10 -6.63
N ALA A 21 -3.23 16.23 -5.31
CA ALA A 21 -2.53 17.27 -4.54
C ALA A 21 -1.48 16.70 -3.56
N CYS A 22 -1.41 15.38 -3.38
CA CYS A 22 -0.48 14.72 -2.46
C CYS A 22 0.57 13.88 -3.22
N PRO A 23 1.83 14.33 -3.30
CA PRO A 23 2.90 13.55 -3.92
C PRO A 23 3.30 12.31 -3.10
N GLY A 24 2.82 12.19 -1.85
CA GLY A 24 3.09 11.03 -1.01
C GLY A 24 4.34 11.13 -0.14
N VAL A 25 4.90 12.34 0.01
CA VAL A 25 6.11 12.61 0.82
C VAL A 25 6.00 12.01 2.22
N GLY A 26 4.87 12.16 2.91
CA GLY A 26 4.69 11.57 4.25
C GLY A 26 4.75 10.04 4.24
N CYS A 27 4.14 9.39 3.25
CA CYS A 27 4.19 7.93 3.11
C CYS A 27 5.62 7.44 2.86
N PHE A 28 6.35 8.08 1.95
CA PHE A 28 7.74 7.72 1.65
C PHE A 28 8.67 8.03 2.82
N LYS A 29 8.47 9.15 3.51
CA LYS A 29 9.26 9.49 4.71
C LYS A 29 9.07 8.45 5.81
N ALA A 30 7.84 8.06 6.11
CA ALA A 30 7.57 7.02 7.10
C ALA A 30 8.20 5.68 6.72
N PHE A 31 8.15 5.31 5.44
CA PHE A 31 8.85 4.12 4.96
C PHE A 31 10.37 4.26 5.11
N ASN A 32 10.99 5.31 4.56
CA ASN A 32 12.44 5.52 4.57
C ASN A 32 13.02 5.60 5.98
N GLU A 33 12.27 6.18 6.92
CA GLU A 33 12.67 6.29 8.34
C GLU A 33 12.22 5.10 9.19
N ARG A 34 11.52 4.11 8.60
CA ARG A 34 10.95 2.94 9.29
C ARG A 34 10.11 3.32 10.51
N LYS A 35 9.12 4.19 10.31
CA LYS A 35 8.21 4.71 11.33
C LYS A 35 6.77 4.34 11.06
N SER A 36 5.93 4.47 12.09
CA SER A 36 4.48 4.25 12.00
C SER A 36 4.21 2.83 11.51
N HIS A 37 3.39 2.66 10.46
CA HIS A 37 3.05 1.35 9.92
C HIS A 37 4.20 0.63 9.19
N PHE A 38 5.41 1.18 9.20
CA PHE A 38 6.60 0.56 8.60
C PHE A 38 7.66 0.11 9.62
N GLU A 39 7.40 0.21 10.93
CA GLU A 39 8.36 -0.13 12.00
C GLU A 39 8.81 -1.60 12.01
N GLU A 40 7.96 -2.52 11.57
CA GLU A 40 8.27 -3.95 11.55
C GLU A 40 9.13 -4.38 10.35
N TYR A 41 9.37 -3.50 9.38
CA TYR A 41 10.14 -3.83 8.19
C TYR A 41 11.63 -3.58 8.37
N ASP A 42 12.45 -4.53 7.94
CA ASP A 42 13.90 -4.38 7.89
C ASP A 42 14.35 -3.32 6.87
N GLU A 43 15.65 -2.99 6.90
CA GLU A 43 16.26 -2.02 5.98
C GLU A 43 16.28 -2.50 4.52
N GLU A 44 16.22 -3.81 4.28
CA GLU A 44 16.21 -4.38 2.94
C GLU A 44 14.82 -4.35 2.29
N ALA A 45 13.74 -4.09 3.04
CA ALA A 45 12.41 -3.94 2.49
C ALA A 45 12.34 -2.83 1.44
N GLN A 46 11.50 -3.00 0.43
CA GLN A 46 11.39 -2.09 -0.71
C GLN A 46 9.94 -1.79 -1.07
N ILE A 47 9.61 -0.51 -1.24
CA ILE A 47 8.40 -0.12 -1.96
C ILE A 47 8.68 -0.32 -3.46
N ILE A 48 8.03 -1.31 -4.06
CA ILE A 48 8.14 -1.62 -5.50
C ILE A 48 7.03 -0.99 -6.34
N ALA A 49 5.96 -0.51 -5.70
CA ALA A 49 4.86 0.15 -6.39
C ALA A 49 4.11 1.13 -5.49
N PHE A 50 3.66 2.23 -6.10
CA PHE A 50 2.93 3.29 -5.42
C PHE A 50 1.87 3.83 -6.40
N PHE A 51 0.60 3.48 -6.18
CA PHE A 51 -0.44 3.70 -7.19
C PHE A 51 -1.81 3.99 -6.56
N THR A 52 -2.77 4.44 -7.38
CA THR A 52 -4.15 4.69 -6.95
C THR A 52 -5.11 3.62 -7.44
N CYS A 53 -6.27 3.48 -6.80
CA CYS A 53 -7.35 2.64 -7.30
C CYS A 53 -8.05 3.22 -8.55
N GLY A 54 -7.75 4.48 -8.94
CA GLY A 54 -8.39 5.17 -10.07
C GLY A 54 -9.87 5.46 -9.83
N GLY A 55 -10.28 5.66 -8.58
CA GLY A 55 -11.69 5.85 -8.21
C GLY A 55 -12.56 4.60 -8.32
N CYS A 56 -11.99 3.43 -8.64
CA CYS A 56 -12.72 2.19 -8.88
C CYS A 56 -12.82 1.32 -7.61
N SER A 57 -13.88 0.51 -7.53
CA SER A 57 -14.16 -0.39 -6.40
C SER A 57 -13.18 -1.55 -6.19
N GLY A 58 -12.18 -1.73 -7.07
CA GLY A 58 -11.14 -2.75 -6.90
C GLY A 58 -10.63 -3.36 -8.21
N ARG A 59 -11.34 -3.20 -9.34
CA ARG A 59 -10.93 -3.81 -10.63
C ARG A 59 -9.51 -3.39 -11.06
N ARG A 60 -9.18 -2.10 -10.91
CA ARG A 60 -7.82 -1.60 -11.21
C ARG A 60 -6.79 -2.21 -10.25
N VAL A 61 -7.12 -2.26 -8.96
CA VAL A 61 -6.26 -2.85 -7.92
C VAL A 61 -5.96 -4.32 -8.22
N TYR A 62 -6.96 -5.13 -8.57
CA TYR A 62 -6.80 -6.53 -8.98
C TYR A 62 -5.79 -6.69 -10.12
N ARG A 63 -5.94 -5.89 -11.20
CA ARG A 63 -5.05 -5.95 -12.37
C ARG A 63 -3.61 -5.62 -12.00
N LEU A 64 -3.41 -4.56 -11.22
CA LEU A 64 -2.09 -4.10 -10.80
C LEU A 64 -1.43 -5.11 -9.85
N ILE A 65 -2.17 -5.68 -8.89
CA ILE A 65 -1.63 -6.68 -7.97
C ILE A 65 -1.19 -7.93 -8.72
N ASN A 66 -2.00 -8.45 -9.65
CA ASN A 66 -1.59 -9.62 -10.43
C ASN A 66 -0.38 -9.32 -11.31
N ALA A 67 -0.26 -8.09 -11.83
CA ALA A 67 0.96 -7.68 -12.53
C ALA A 67 2.17 -7.56 -11.59
N LEU A 68 1.97 -7.21 -10.32
CA LEU A 68 3.03 -7.06 -9.31
C LEU A 68 3.49 -8.38 -8.70
N LYS A 69 2.67 -9.44 -8.74
CA LYS A 69 3.06 -10.79 -8.27
C LYS A 69 4.31 -11.33 -8.95
N LYS A 70 4.52 -11.01 -10.23
CA LYS A 70 5.74 -11.41 -10.97
C LYS A 70 7.01 -10.69 -10.50
N TYR A 71 6.86 -9.69 -9.64
CA TYR A 71 7.94 -8.95 -8.98
C TYR A 71 7.97 -9.24 -7.47
N ASP A 72 7.50 -10.42 -7.07
CA ASP A 72 7.55 -10.92 -5.70
C ASP A 72 6.83 -10.04 -4.66
N LEU A 73 5.74 -9.38 -5.04
CA LEU A 73 4.91 -8.59 -4.12
C LEU A 73 4.46 -9.43 -2.90
N ASP A 74 4.82 -8.96 -1.70
CA ASP A 74 4.50 -9.62 -0.44
C ASP A 74 3.35 -8.94 0.30
N VAL A 75 3.35 -7.59 0.32
CA VAL A 75 2.43 -6.79 1.14
C VAL A 75 1.89 -5.60 0.36
N VAL A 76 0.60 -5.29 0.56
CA VAL A 76 -0.01 -4.04 0.10
C VAL A 76 -0.45 -3.22 1.31
N HIS A 77 0.00 -1.98 1.36
CA HIS A 77 -0.50 -0.97 2.29
C HIS A 77 -1.70 -0.22 1.69
N LEU A 78 -2.78 -0.12 2.46
CA LEU A 78 -3.86 0.84 2.24
C LEU A 78 -3.47 2.15 2.91
N SER A 79 -3.18 3.19 2.13
CA SER A 79 -2.64 4.44 2.69
C SER A 79 -3.56 5.12 3.70
N SER A 80 -2.98 5.89 4.64
CA SER A 80 -3.72 6.60 5.69
C SER A 80 -4.88 7.47 5.14
N CYS A 81 -4.70 8.11 3.98
CA CYS A 81 -5.74 8.96 3.37
C CYS A 81 -6.96 8.18 2.84
N MET A 82 -6.88 6.86 2.71
CA MET A 82 -8.03 6.02 2.37
C MET A 82 -8.83 5.59 3.61
N LEU A 83 -8.22 5.68 4.80
CA LEU A 83 -8.78 5.17 6.06
C LEU A 83 -9.38 6.28 6.92
N MET A 84 -8.79 7.47 6.88
CA MET A 84 -9.20 8.59 7.73
C MET A 84 -10.40 9.35 7.13
N GLY A 85 -11.57 9.19 7.75
CA GLY A 85 -12.81 9.81 7.28
C GLY A 85 -13.03 11.26 7.71
N ASP A 86 -12.24 11.77 8.66
CA ASP A 86 -12.45 13.11 9.24
C ASP A 86 -11.71 14.21 8.47
N SER A 87 -10.49 13.92 8.03
CA SER A 87 -9.63 14.88 7.30
C SER A 87 -9.60 14.65 5.78
N TYR A 88 -10.13 13.52 5.31
CA TYR A 88 -10.17 13.16 3.89
C TYR A 88 -11.54 12.64 3.49
N PRO A 89 -11.91 12.75 2.20
CA PRO A 89 -13.13 12.12 1.69
C PRO A 89 -13.17 10.64 2.04
N LYS A 90 -14.23 10.21 2.72
CA LYS A 90 -14.42 8.80 3.09
C LYS A 90 -14.39 7.92 1.83
N CYS A 91 -13.49 6.94 1.80
CA CYS A 91 -13.38 6.03 0.67
C CYS A 91 -14.63 5.14 0.59
N PRO A 92 -15.41 5.17 -0.51
CA PRO A 92 -16.63 4.34 -0.64
C PRO A 92 -16.32 2.87 -0.97
N HIS A 93 -15.05 2.53 -1.17
CA HIS A 93 -14.62 1.25 -1.76
C HIS A 93 -13.55 0.53 -0.95
N ILE A 94 -13.23 1.01 0.24
CA ILE A 94 -12.10 0.50 1.04
C ILE A 94 -12.24 -1.00 1.32
N ASP A 95 -13.44 -1.46 1.67
CA ASP A 95 -13.69 -2.86 2.00
C ASP A 95 -13.55 -3.77 0.79
N THR A 96 -14.08 -3.35 -0.37
CA THR A 96 -13.96 -4.10 -1.62
C THR A 96 -12.52 -4.14 -2.12
N ILE A 97 -11.77 -3.05 -1.97
CA ILE A 97 -10.34 -3.00 -2.29
C ILE A 97 -9.55 -3.94 -1.38
N ARG A 98 -9.78 -3.88 -0.06
CA ARG A 98 -9.17 -4.78 0.93
C ARG A 98 -9.41 -6.24 0.56
N LYS A 99 -10.68 -6.59 0.34
CA LYS A 99 -11.07 -7.95 -0.05
C LYS A 99 -10.40 -8.38 -1.36
N THR A 100 -10.36 -7.51 -2.37
CA THR A 100 -9.69 -7.78 -3.65
C THR A 100 -8.20 -8.15 -3.47
N ILE A 101 -7.50 -7.47 -2.55
CA ILE A 101 -6.09 -7.76 -2.25
C ILE A 101 -5.97 -9.11 -1.53
N GLN A 102 -6.81 -9.36 -0.53
CA GLN A 102 -6.82 -10.59 0.26
C GLN A 102 -7.16 -11.82 -0.59
N ASP A 103 -8.17 -11.72 -1.44
CA ASP A 103 -8.57 -12.78 -2.39
C ASP A 103 -7.45 -13.08 -3.40
N ALA A 104 -6.55 -12.13 -3.65
CA ALA A 104 -5.35 -12.34 -4.46
C ALA A 104 -4.21 -13.03 -3.69
N GLY A 105 -4.39 -13.36 -2.40
CA GLY A 105 -3.38 -14.01 -1.56
C GLY A 105 -2.27 -13.09 -1.07
N ILE A 106 -2.48 -11.77 -1.07
CA ILE A 106 -1.50 -10.78 -0.65
C ILE A 106 -1.85 -10.23 0.74
N LYS A 107 -0.85 -10.08 1.61
CA LYS A 107 -1.05 -9.48 2.94
C LYS A 107 -1.47 -8.02 2.79
N VAL A 108 -2.50 -7.61 3.52
CA VAL A 108 -2.91 -6.20 3.63
C VAL A 108 -2.40 -5.64 4.94
N VAL A 109 -1.84 -4.43 4.89
CA VAL A 109 -1.59 -3.59 6.06
C VAL A 109 -2.37 -2.29 5.90
N GLU A 110 -2.99 -1.83 6.97
CA GLU A 110 -3.75 -0.59 6.98
C GLU A 110 -2.88 0.53 7.52
N GLY A 111 -2.76 1.61 6.76
CA GLY A 111 -2.04 2.81 7.14
C GLY A 111 -0.65 2.92 6.51
N THR A 112 -0.11 4.14 6.56
CA THR A 112 1.28 4.43 6.17
C THR A 112 2.00 5.26 7.22
N HIS A 113 1.61 6.52 7.41
CA HIS A 113 2.42 7.52 8.13
C HIS A 113 1.65 8.28 9.22
N HIS A 114 0.49 7.76 9.63
CA HIS A 114 -0.30 8.26 10.76
C HIS A 114 -0.53 7.11 11.72
#